data_AF-A0A1N6RNY2-F1
#
_entry.id   AF-A0A1N6RNY2-F1
#
_cell.length_a   1.000
_cell.length_b   1.000
_cell.length_c   1.000
_cell.angle_alpha   90.00
_cell.angle_beta   90.00
_cell.angle_gamma   90.00
#
_symmetry.space_group_name_H-M   'P 1'
#
loop_
_entity.id
_entity.type
_entity.pdbx_description
1 polymer ?
#
loop_
_entity_poly.entity_id
_entity_poly.type
_entity_poly.pdbx_seq_one_letter_code
_entity_poly.pdbx_strand_id
1 'polypeptide(L)'
;MKKLLLTTAMFLSVNAFSQIKDLQDLLNLSRLTVFELPENLHGNWEAEMPFQIQTENRNIDIKKYRFRNKDQDQVIEREKTFSNQYNFTLNKTNFYSNDLELLEKIKNQLPEYGYKKMKSFAPYYQFYGNGKSSITIIDKQTKEAPTLKKGYYVVGVSLN
;
A
#
# COMPACT_ATOMS: atom_id res chain seq x y z
N MET A 1 -33.80 48.94 -7.14
CA MET A 1 -33.28 47.76 -7.87
C MET A 1 -31.76 47.75 -7.77
N LYS A 2 -31.19 46.79 -7.03
CA LYS A 2 -29.84 46.24 -7.20
C LYS A 2 -29.77 45.01 -6.29
N LYS A 3 -29.98 43.84 -6.90
CA LYS A 3 -29.79 42.54 -6.25
C LYS A 3 -28.28 42.33 -6.15
N LEU A 4 -27.71 42.33 -4.95
CA LEU A 4 -26.40 41.73 -4.73
C LEU A 4 -26.63 40.31 -4.25
N LEU A 5 -26.60 39.39 -5.20
CA LEU A 5 -26.30 37.98 -4.96
C LEU A 5 -24.83 37.93 -4.58
N LEU A 6 -24.51 37.63 -3.32
CA LEU A 6 -23.17 37.21 -2.95
C LEU A 6 -23.23 35.75 -2.50
N THR A 7 -23.07 34.90 -3.52
CA THR A 7 -22.32 33.64 -3.50
C THR A 7 -22.14 33.01 -2.12
N THR A 8 -22.98 32.02 -1.85
CA THR A 8 -22.70 30.93 -0.94
C THR A 8 -21.31 30.39 -1.28
N ALA A 9 -20.31 30.72 -0.44
CA ALA A 9 -19.06 30.00 -0.45
C ALA A 9 -19.40 28.57 -0.02
N MET A 10 -19.60 27.69 -0.99
CA MET A 10 -19.36 26.27 -0.77
C MET A 10 -17.88 26.20 -0.39
N PHE A 11 -17.61 26.17 0.92
CA PHE A 11 -16.48 25.41 1.42
C PHE A 11 -16.75 23.98 0.94
N LEU A 12 -16.29 23.69 -0.28
CA LEU A 12 -15.89 22.35 -0.64
C LEU A 12 -14.78 22.07 0.37
N SER A 13 -15.16 21.47 1.50
CA SER A 13 -14.25 20.57 2.19
C SER A 13 -13.84 19.59 1.10
N VAL A 14 -12.70 19.86 0.48
CA VAL A 14 -12.01 18.90 -0.37
C VAL A 14 -11.69 17.81 0.63
N ASN A 15 -12.63 16.88 0.78
CA ASN A 15 -12.43 15.70 1.58
C ASN A 15 -11.12 15.15 1.06
N ALA A 16 -10.12 15.14 1.95
CA ALA A 16 -8.86 14.46 1.77
C ALA A 16 -9.23 12.99 1.61
N PHE A 17 -9.65 12.61 0.40
CA PHE A 17 -10.05 11.27 0.11
C PHE A 17 -8.75 10.49 -0.03
N SER A 18 -8.53 9.55 0.89
CA SER A 18 -7.55 8.49 0.70
C SER A 18 -7.59 8.00 -0.75
N GLN A 19 -6.43 7.96 -1.41
CA GLN A 19 -6.34 7.42 -2.76
C GLN A 19 -6.64 5.91 -2.78
N ILE A 20 -6.25 5.20 -1.72
CA ILE A 20 -6.49 3.76 -1.57
C ILE A 20 -7.76 3.58 -0.76
N LYS A 21 -8.87 3.22 -1.42
CA LYS A 21 -10.19 3.08 -0.79
C LYS A 21 -10.67 1.65 -0.75
N ASP A 22 -10.00 0.75 -1.47
CA ASP A 22 -10.33 -0.66 -1.55
C ASP A 22 -9.17 -1.51 -2.08
N LEU A 23 -9.43 -2.81 -2.24
CA LEU A 23 -8.48 -3.77 -2.79
C LEU A 23 -8.10 -3.45 -4.25
N GLN A 24 -9.02 -2.95 -5.07
CA GLN A 24 -8.77 -2.68 -6.49
C GLN A 24 -7.76 -1.54 -6.66
N ASP A 25 -7.88 -0.48 -5.87
CA ASP A 25 -6.91 0.63 -5.83
C ASP A 25 -5.51 0.11 -5.47
N LEU A 26 -5.42 -0.72 -4.42
CA LEU A 26 -4.16 -1.30 -3.97
C LEU A 26 -3.53 -2.24 -5.02
N LEU A 27 -4.35 -3.05 -5.69
CA LEU A 27 -3.89 -3.93 -6.77
C LEU A 27 -3.40 -3.15 -7.98
N ASN A 28 -4.09 -2.06 -8.36
CA ASN A 28 -3.68 -1.19 -9.45
C ASN A 28 -2.33 -0.54 -9.15
N LEU A 29 -2.17 0.07 -7.98
CA LEU A 29 -0.90 0.64 -7.55
C LEU A 29 0.21 -0.42 -7.50
N SER A 30 -0.11 -1.64 -7.04
CA SER A 30 0.87 -2.73 -6.94
C SER A 30 1.42 -3.17 -8.30
N ARG A 31 0.68 -2.98 -9.40
CA ARG A 31 1.13 -3.31 -10.76
C ARG A 31 2.06 -2.28 -11.37
N LEU A 32 2.04 -1.05 -10.86
CA LEU A 32 2.91 0.02 -11.33
C LEU A 32 4.37 -0.26 -10.95
N THR A 33 5.28 0.18 -11.81
CA THR A 33 6.70 0.26 -11.49
C THR A 33 6.96 1.36 -10.47
N VAL A 34 8.14 1.33 -9.84
CA VAL A 34 8.60 2.38 -8.93
C VAL A 34 8.61 3.76 -9.60
N PHE A 35 8.89 3.83 -10.90
CA PHE A 35 9.00 5.09 -11.65
C PHE A 35 7.63 5.63 -12.05
N GLU A 36 6.64 4.76 -12.23
CA GLU A 36 5.25 5.16 -12.53
C GLU A 36 4.47 5.55 -11.27
N LEU A 37 4.86 5.06 -10.08
CA LEU A 37 4.18 5.37 -8.83
C LEU A 37 4.02 6.88 -8.58
N PRO A 38 5.08 7.72 -8.66
CA PRO A 38 4.95 9.17 -8.45
C PRO A 38 3.89 9.85 -9.33
N GLU A 39 3.76 9.42 -10.58
CA GLU A 39 2.83 10.01 -11.55
C GLU A 39 1.38 9.57 -11.32
N ASN A 40 1.20 8.43 -10.65
CA ASN A 40 -0.10 7.83 -10.38
C ASN A 40 -0.55 8.03 -8.92
N LEU A 41 0.29 8.62 -8.07
CA LEU A 41 -0.08 9.00 -6.71
C LEU A 41 -0.72 10.40 -6.73
N HIS A 42 -1.92 10.51 -6.17
CA HIS A 42 -2.72 11.72 -6.12
C HIS A 42 -2.91 12.20 -4.68
N GLY A 43 -2.93 13.52 -4.49
CA GLY A 43 -2.94 14.15 -3.16
C GLY A 43 -1.53 14.38 -2.64
N ASN A 44 -1.40 14.54 -1.32
CA ASN A 44 -0.14 14.93 -0.68
C ASN A 44 0.77 13.72 -0.39
N TRP A 45 1.08 12.95 -1.44
CA TRP A 45 2.10 11.89 -1.38
C TRP A 45 3.49 12.49 -1.55
N GLU A 46 4.37 12.18 -0.62
CA GLU A 46 5.78 12.54 -0.69
C GLU A 46 6.61 11.27 -0.82
N ALA A 47 7.52 11.26 -1.79
CA ALA A 47 8.55 10.24 -1.88
C ALA A 47 9.57 10.46 -0.78
N GLU A 48 9.80 9.43 0.04
CA GLU A 48 10.94 9.41 0.95
C GLU A 48 12.16 8.90 0.19
N MET A 49 13.36 9.31 0.60
CA MET A 49 14.58 8.82 -0.04
C MET A 49 14.62 7.29 -0.03
N PRO A 50 14.87 6.65 -1.19
CA PRO A 50 15.02 5.20 -1.22
C PRO A 50 16.24 4.82 -0.40
N PHE A 51 16.16 3.67 0.27
CA PHE A 51 17.29 3.09 0.95
C PHE A 51 17.51 1.68 0.42
N GLN A 52 18.75 1.38 0.09
CA GLN A 52 19.17 0.06 -0.35
C GLN A 52 19.62 -0.72 0.87
N ILE A 53 19.05 -1.90 1.08
CA ILE A 53 19.58 -2.87 2.03
C ILE A 53 20.27 -3.95 1.21
N GLN A 54 21.60 -3.92 1.17
CA GLN A 54 22.34 -5.10 0.77
C GLN A 54 22.33 -6.07 1.94
N THR A 55 21.74 -7.25 1.75
CA THR A 55 21.90 -8.33 2.72
C THR A 55 23.34 -8.85 2.65
N GLU A 56 23.90 -9.28 3.78
CA GLU A 56 25.28 -9.82 3.86
C GLU A 56 25.54 -10.97 2.86
N ASN A 57 24.46 -11.65 2.44
CA ASN A 57 24.48 -12.55 1.30
C ASN A 57 24.47 -11.76 -0.02
N ARG A 58 25.64 -11.69 -0.68
CA ARG A 58 25.86 -11.11 -2.03
C ARG A 58 24.93 -11.64 -3.16
N ASN A 59 24.12 -12.65 -2.84
CA ASN A 59 23.18 -13.29 -3.75
C ASN A 59 21.79 -12.64 -3.74
N ILE A 60 21.48 -11.75 -2.79
CA ILE A 60 20.19 -11.07 -2.68
C ILE A 60 20.40 -9.56 -2.51
N ASP A 61 19.85 -8.76 -3.42
CA ASP A 61 19.80 -7.30 -3.32
C ASP A 61 18.34 -6.86 -3.08
N ILE A 62 18.11 -6.06 -2.04
CA ILE A 62 16.79 -5.56 -1.68
C ILE A 62 16.78 -4.03 -1.78
N LYS A 63 15.97 -3.51 -2.69
CA LYS A 63 15.76 -2.06 -2.87
C LYS A 63 14.38 -1.67 -2.37
N LYS A 64 14.33 -0.66 -1.49
CA LYS A 64 13.09 -0.15 -0.93
C LYS A 64 12.84 1.29 -1.33
N TYR A 65 11.60 1.56 -1.73
CA TYR A 65 11.10 2.89 -2.07
C TYR A 65 9.87 3.16 -1.24
N ARG A 66 9.77 4.34 -0.63
CA ARG A 66 8.64 4.66 0.24
C ARG A 66 7.97 5.94 -0.20
N PHE A 67 6.65 5.92 -0.13
CA PHE A 67 5.78 7.05 -0.40
C PHE A 67 4.86 7.22 0.79
N ARG A 68 4.74 8.44 1.30
CA ARG A 68 3.91 8.74 2.46
C ARG A 68 2.85 9.76 2.10
N ASN A 69 1.59 9.46 2.43
CA ASN A 69 0.52 10.44 2.44
C ASN A 69 0.39 11.01 3.85
N LYS A 70 0.75 12.29 4.02
CA LYS A 70 0.72 12.94 5.35
C LYS A 70 -0.70 13.19 5.86
N ASP A 71 -1.64 13.47 4.97
CA ASP A 71 -3.00 13.85 5.35
C ASP A 71 -3.84 12.64 5.79
N GLN A 72 -3.48 11.45 5.32
CA GLN A 72 -4.25 10.22 5.53
C GLN A 72 -3.51 9.20 6.40
N ASP A 73 -2.32 9.54 6.91
CA ASP A 73 -1.45 8.63 7.68
C ASP A 73 -1.23 7.27 6.96
N GLN A 74 -1.04 7.33 5.63
CA GLN A 74 -0.81 6.15 4.80
C GLN A 74 0.61 6.10 4.30
N VAL A 75 1.12 4.87 4.16
CA VAL A 75 2.43 4.61 3.55
C VAL A 75 2.32 3.50 2.52
N ILE A 76 2.99 3.69 1.39
CA ILE A 76 3.27 2.65 0.40
C ILE A 76 4.78 2.40 0.46
N GLU A 77 5.18 1.17 0.74
CA GLU A 77 6.57 0.72 0.58
C GLU A 77 6.65 -0.27 -0.57
N ARG A 78 7.46 0.03 -1.57
CA ARG A 78 7.81 -0.88 -2.64
C ARG A 78 9.14 -1.54 -2.32
N GLU A 79 9.13 -2.86 -2.23
CA GLU A 79 10.31 -3.70 -2.07
C GLU A 79 10.57 -4.45 -3.38
N LYS A 80 11.77 -4.30 -3.92
CA LYS A 80 12.29 -5.06 -5.05
C LYS A 80 13.41 -5.97 -4.56
N THR A 81 13.18 -7.27 -4.63
CA THR A 81 14.15 -8.28 -4.22
C THR A 81 14.70 -8.97 -5.45
N PHE A 82 16.00 -8.84 -5.67
CA PHE A 82 16.73 -9.45 -6.77
C PHE A 82 17.56 -10.60 -6.22
N SER A 83 17.32 -11.83 -6.70
CA SER A 83 18.19 -12.96 -6.38
C SER A 83 19.09 -13.29 -7.55
N ASN A 84 20.40 -13.05 -7.38
CA ASN A 84 21.42 -13.40 -8.36
C ASN A 84 21.61 -14.91 -8.47
N GLN A 85 21.41 -15.65 -7.38
CA GLN A 85 21.57 -17.11 -7.32
C GLN A 85 20.48 -17.86 -8.08
N TYR A 86 19.23 -17.39 -7.99
CA TYR A 86 18.07 -18.06 -8.57
C TYR A 86 17.50 -17.32 -9.80
N ASN A 87 18.16 -16.23 -10.22
CA ASN A 87 17.77 -15.39 -11.36
C ASN A 87 16.28 -15.00 -11.36
N PHE A 88 15.79 -14.50 -10.22
CA PHE A 88 14.42 -13.98 -10.11
C PHE A 88 14.38 -12.58 -9.52
N THR A 89 13.32 -11.85 -9.87
CA THR A 89 12.95 -10.57 -9.26
C THR A 89 11.59 -10.73 -8.62
N LEU A 90 11.46 -10.37 -7.34
CA LEU A 90 10.19 -10.32 -6.65
C LEU A 90 9.83 -8.86 -6.35
N ASN A 91 8.60 -8.48 -6.68
CA ASN A 91 8.06 -7.16 -6.40
C ASN A 91 6.99 -7.28 -5.32
N LYS A 92 7.20 -6.57 -4.21
CA LYS A 92 6.24 -6.51 -3.11
C LYS A 92 5.84 -5.07 -2.84
N THR A 93 4.54 -4.84 -2.71
CA THR A 93 3.97 -3.56 -2.29
C THR A 93 3.37 -3.74 -0.92
N ASN A 94 3.89 -3.04 0.09
CA ASN A 94 3.28 -2.99 1.41
C ASN A 94 2.51 -1.68 1.54
N PHE A 95 1.23 -1.78 1.86
CA PHE A 95 0.38 -0.67 2.24
C PHE A 95 0.18 -0.66 3.75
N TYR A 96 0.48 0.47 4.37
CA TYR A 96 0.33 0.69 5.80
C TYR A 96 -0.77 1.73 6.02
N SER A 97 -1.73 1.41 6.87
CA SER A 97 -2.80 2.32 7.26
C SER A 97 -3.27 2.04 8.69
N ASN A 98 -3.77 3.07 9.36
CA ASN A 98 -4.44 2.97 10.66
C ASN A 98 -5.96 2.80 10.51
N ASP A 99 -6.47 2.75 9.27
CA ASP A 99 -7.88 2.59 8.96
C ASP A 99 -8.29 1.11 9.01
N LEU A 100 -8.94 0.72 10.11
CA LEU A 100 -9.46 -0.63 10.31
C LEU A 100 -10.65 -0.93 9.38
N GLU A 101 -11.48 0.05 9.04
CA GLU A 101 -12.62 -0.15 8.15
C GLU A 101 -12.16 -0.48 6.73
N LEU A 102 -11.13 0.23 6.25
CA LEU A 102 -10.45 -0.08 4.99
C LEU A 102 -9.83 -1.49 5.01
N LEU A 103 -9.19 -1.88 6.12
CA LEU A 103 -8.61 -3.21 6.26
C LEU A 103 -9.68 -4.32 6.16
N GLU A 104 -10.78 -4.18 6.90
CA GLU A 104 -11.88 -5.13 6.86
C GLU A 104 -12.55 -5.18 5.50
N LYS A 105 -12.72 -4.03 4.85
CA LYS A 105 -13.22 -3.94 3.47
C LYS A 105 -12.32 -4.72 2.52
N ILE A 106 -11.00 -4.51 2.57
CA ILE A 106 -10.04 -5.27 1.74
C ILE A 106 -10.15 -6.77 2.02
N LYS A 107 -10.18 -7.18 3.30
CA LYS A 107 -10.31 -8.60 3.69
C LYS A 107 -11.55 -9.26 3.08
N ASN A 108 -12.68 -8.56 3.12
CA ASN A 108 -13.96 -9.06 2.62
C ASN A 108 -14.00 -9.12 1.08
N GLN A 109 -13.27 -8.25 0.38
CA GLN A 109 -13.19 -8.26 -1.08
C GLN A 109 -12.31 -9.39 -1.62
N LEU A 110 -11.33 -9.89 -0.87
CA LEU A 110 -10.37 -10.89 -1.36
C LEU A 110 -11.01 -12.10 -2.08
N PRO A 111 -12.05 -12.76 -1.54
CA PRO A 111 -12.70 -13.88 -2.21
C PRO A 111 -13.36 -13.50 -3.54
N GLU A 112 -13.94 -12.29 -3.64
CA GLU A 112 -14.57 -11.76 -4.85
C GLU A 112 -13.54 -11.58 -5.97
N TYR A 113 -12.30 -11.25 -5.62
CA TYR A 113 -11.16 -11.14 -6.52
C TYR A 113 -10.45 -12.49 -6.77
N GLY A 114 -11.02 -13.61 -6.30
CA GLY A 114 -10.50 -14.96 -6.50
C GLY A 114 -9.32 -15.33 -5.59
N TYR A 115 -9.05 -14.55 -4.55
CA TYR A 115 -8.02 -14.89 -3.57
C TYR A 115 -8.55 -15.93 -2.57
N LYS A 116 -7.78 -17.02 -2.39
CA LYS A 116 -8.10 -18.09 -1.45
C LYS A 116 -7.22 -17.97 -0.22
N LYS A 117 -7.83 -18.00 0.96
CA LYS A 117 -7.12 -18.00 2.25
C LYS A 117 -6.26 -19.27 2.37
N MET A 118 -4.97 -19.10 2.66
CA MET A 118 -4.04 -20.18 2.95
C MET A 118 -4.09 -20.53 4.44
N LYS A 119 -3.53 -21.69 4.82
CA LYS A 119 -3.32 -22.06 6.22
C LYS A 119 -2.43 -21.01 6.89
N SER A 120 -3.05 -20.11 7.64
CA SER A 120 -2.44 -18.96 8.31
C SER A 120 -3.28 -18.61 9.54
N PHE A 121 -2.66 -18.03 10.56
CA PHE A 121 -3.26 -17.81 11.89
C PHE A 121 -3.21 -16.35 12.27
N ALA A 122 -4.26 -15.86 12.93
CA ALA A 122 -4.30 -14.50 13.46
C ALA A 122 -3.04 -14.18 14.28
N PRO A 123 -2.48 -12.95 14.16
CA PRO A 123 -2.96 -11.84 13.33
C PRO A 123 -2.43 -11.86 11.88
N TYR A 124 -1.76 -12.92 11.45
CA TYR A 124 -1.11 -12.99 10.14
C TYR A 124 -1.92 -13.85 9.17
N TYR A 125 -2.44 -13.23 8.12
CA TYR A 125 -3.20 -13.94 7.10
C TYR A 125 -2.45 -13.93 5.78
N GLN A 126 -2.54 -15.05 5.06
CA GLN A 126 -2.00 -15.18 3.72
C GLN A 126 -3.09 -15.66 2.77
N PHE A 127 -3.12 -15.06 1.59
CA PHE A 127 -4.07 -15.35 0.52
C PHE A 127 -3.33 -15.52 -0.79
N TYR A 128 -3.78 -16.46 -1.62
CA TYR A 128 -3.19 -16.75 -2.91
C TYR A 128 -4.19 -16.51 -4.03
N GLY A 129 -3.79 -15.73 -5.04
CA GLY A 129 -4.60 -15.40 -6.21
C GLY A 129 -4.10 -16.15 -7.45
N ASN A 130 -4.84 -17.17 -7.88
CA ASN A 130 -4.73 -17.89 -9.16
C ASN A 130 -3.34 -17.98 -9.83
N GLY A 131 -2.26 -18.20 -9.05
CA GLY A 131 -0.90 -18.31 -9.57
C GLY A 131 -0.11 -17.01 -9.75
N LYS A 132 -0.77 -15.85 -9.78
CA LYS A 132 -0.18 -14.57 -10.24
C LYS A 132 0.24 -13.62 -9.13
N SER A 133 -0.40 -13.74 -7.96
CA SER A 133 -0.08 -12.86 -6.83
C SER A 133 -0.47 -13.50 -5.51
N SER A 134 0.14 -13.01 -4.43
CA SER A 134 -0.28 -13.33 -3.07
C SER A 134 -0.50 -12.06 -2.27
N ILE A 135 -1.41 -12.13 -1.31
CA ILE A 135 -1.71 -11.04 -0.38
C ILE A 135 -1.41 -11.52 1.03
N THR A 136 -0.65 -10.72 1.78
CA THR A 136 -0.40 -10.91 3.21
C THR A 136 -1.08 -9.80 3.98
N ILE A 137 -1.77 -10.14 5.06
CA ILE A 137 -2.39 -9.17 5.96
C ILE A 137 -1.85 -9.36 7.36
N ILE A 138 -1.44 -8.26 7.99
CA ILE A 138 -1.09 -8.19 9.41
C ILE A 138 -2.22 -7.43 10.11
N ASP A 139 -3.13 -8.19 10.72
CA ASP A 139 -4.32 -7.74 11.43
C ASP A 139 -4.00 -7.49 12.91
N LYS A 140 -2.94 -6.71 13.13
CA LYS A 140 -2.51 -6.23 14.43
C LYS A 140 -1.78 -4.93 14.19
N GLN A 141 -2.05 -3.94 15.03
CA GLN A 141 -1.27 -2.72 15.05
C GLN A 141 0.22 -3.04 15.30
N THR A 142 1.02 -2.81 14.28
CA THR A 142 2.48 -2.86 14.37
C THR A 142 3.01 -1.47 14.73
N LYS A 143 4.08 -1.43 15.53
CA LYS A 143 4.78 -0.17 15.88
C LYS A 143 5.88 0.19 14.88
N GLU A 144 6.13 -0.68 13.91
CA GLU A 144 7.26 -0.63 12.98
C GLU A 144 6.78 -0.33 11.55
N ALA A 145 6.04 0.76 11.39
CA ALA A 145 5.97 1.43 10.10
C ALA A 145 7.07 2.50 10.08
N PRO A 146 8.07 2.41 9.20
CA PRO A 146 9.31 3.17 9.31
C PRO A 146 9.18 4.71 9.33
N THR A 147 8.00 5.29 9.09
CA THR A 147 7.74 6.73 9.25
C THR A 147 6.44 7.12 9.93
N LEU A 148 5.68 6.16 10.44
CA LEU A 148 4.39 6.44 11.05
C LEU A 148 4.46 6.27 12.58
N LYS A 149 3.82 7.19 13.34
CA LYS A 149 4.02 7.35 14.79
C LYS A 149 3.11 6.50 15.69
N LYS A 150 2.06 5.87 15.15
CA LYS A 150 1.04 5.10 15.90
C LYS A 150 1.02 3.62 15.48
N GLY A 151 0.00 2.87 15.88
CA GLY A 151 -0.17 1.48 15.44
C GLY A 151 -0.80 1.40 14.04
N TYR A 152 -0.28 0.52 13.17
CA TYR A 152 -0.77 0.36 11.79
C TYR A 152 -0.99 -1.10 11.39
N TYR A 153 -1.96 -1.30 10.50
CA TYR A 153 -2.21 -2.55 9.80
C TYR A 153 -1.41 -2.58 8.50
N VAL A 154 -1.08 -3.78 8.02
CA VAL A 154 -0.29 -3.97 6.81
C VAL A 154 -1.01 -4.88 5.84
N VAL A 155 -1.14 -4.41 4.58
CA VAL A 155 -1.55 -5.24 3.45
C VAL A 155 -0.39 -5.30 2.46
N GLY A 156 0.21 -6.48 2.32
CA GLY A 156 1.30 -6.74 1.39
C GLY A 156 0.79 -7.45 0.14
N VAL A 157 1.08 -6.93 -1.04
CA VAL A 157 0.81 -7.56 -2.34
C VAL A 157 2.14 -7.99 -2.96
N SER A 158 2.32 -9.29 -3.17
CA SER A 158 3.47 -9.83 -3.92
C SER A 158 3.00 -10.25 -5.29
N LEU A 159 3.61 -9.69 -6.34
CA LEU A 159 3.38 -10.09 -7.73
C LEU A 159 4.48 -11.06 -8.16
N ASN A 160 4.06 -12.18 -8.75
CA ASN A 160 4.96 -13.19 -9.34
C ASN A 160 5.25 -12.86 -10.80
#